data_AF-A0A8H7P9R1-F1
#
_entry.id   AF-A0A8H7P9R1-F1
#
_cell.length_a   1.000
_cell.length_b   1.000
_cell.length_c   1.000
_cell.angle_alpha   90.00
_cell.angle_beta   90.00
_cell.angle_gamma   90.00
#
_symmetry.space_group_name_H-M   'P 1'
#
loop_
_entity.id
_entity.type
_entity.pdbx_description
1 polymer ?
#
loop_
_entity_poly.entity_id
_entity_poly.type
_entity_poly.pdbx_seq_one_letter_code
_entity_poly.pdbx_strand_id
1 'polypeptide(L)'
;MHHALTLLNPAHRLLSWTQRPGTSCLHTLPADVLLEIASYLNTLSDILHLGLTGPAQCEATLAMLQRRPDVARHVRKLVLRPEDQLTGRKQQVRAWDNAGMISRMVSDAAKYLDALQEFEWDGEDMLPDDRMWSGLRSCCPYLQRVGMTFGCFLPHPGSNLFKFSDLAGFSLTFKDGFYAQQLHVPSRESEPVFARLWDMLVRRCPNLETLSIAGTSTEPSDAARLGTAYWPKLRVLTIGDVVFGLSVPLNAPPAHPFLGFLERHPTLTGLHILGHPNVNPLDLAELSEDALPQLTEFSGSLDHLHEPSSPLSKTLRHICLPDPMQLRELTPLAISRVLLDLHALTSLKMTFTLHSGYDCNGVFRTVIASCPQLLHLDLTCTSRPSFYLESFSRSLKKLVRLRTLRLSIVQFPGEEPMHAGAARIALANPRLTQFFLSYIPPHTPALPIPRPLETGSFELICDIHGIPINLFVSEWRVTLAGGGGGGMIWRGMVSLAMILGIGVGTGWRAGPTGWTRRWKCELRPSGHPDVPRSGLDQLIVERSPAGEEARLLLLCMCLLILAAWGVVWRAS
;
A
#
# COMPACT_ATOMS: atom_id res chain seq x y z
N MET A 1 -14.59 8.74 4.30
CA MET A 1 -15.37 7.80 3.45
C MET A 1 -14.66 7.40 2.15
N HIS A 2 -13.96 8.29 1.42
CA HIS A 2 -13.19 7.91 0.21
C HIS A 2 -11.90 7.09 0.46
N HIS A 3 -11.29 7.15 1.64
CA HIS A 3 -10.09 6.36 1.99
C HIS A 3 -10.36 4.88 2.32
N ALA A 4 -11.62 4.49 2.58
CA ALA A 4 -11.96 3.09 2.82
C ALA A 4 -12.00 2.29 1.51
N LEU A 5 -12.37 2.91 0.40
CA LEU A 5 -12.49 2.24 -0.91
C LEU A 5 -11.14 1.88 -1.54
N THR A 6 -10.06 2.58 -1.20
CA THR A 6 -8.72 2.34 -1.77
C THR A 6 -8.00 1.13 -1.17
N LEU A 7 -8.32 0.72 0.07
CA LEU A 7 -7.84 -0.52 0.68
C LEU A 7 -8.71 -1.76 0.34
N LEU A 8 -9.84 -1.53 -0.34
CA LEU A 8 -10.85 -2.55 -0.65
C LEU A 8 -10.78 -3.09 -2.08
N ASN A 9 -9.89 -2.57 -2.93
CA ASN A 9 -9.71 -3.07 -4.29
C ASN A 9 -8.74 -4.29 -4.28
N PRO A 10 -9.14 -5.50 -4.76
CA PRO A 10 -8.25 -6.66 -4.87
C PRO A 10 -6.98 -6.37 -5.68
N ALA A 11 -7.03 -5.44 -6.65
CA ALA A 11 -5.84 -4.98 -7.36
C ALA A 11 -4.87 -4.22 -6.45
N HIS A 12 -5.34 -3.34 -5.56
CA HIS A 12 -4.48 -2.69 -4.57
C HIS A 12 -3.91 -3.71 -3.57
N ARG A 13 -4.55 -4.87 -3.38
CA ARG A 13 -4.05 -5.95 -2.52
C ARG A 13 -2.94 -6.76 -3.17
N LEU A 14 -3.08 -7.17 -4.42
CA LEU A 14 -2.01 -7.79 -5.21
C LEU A 14 -0.82 -6.84 -5.41
N LEU A 15 -1.07 -5.53 -5.42
CA LEU A 15 -0.02 -4.51 -5.37
C LEU A 15 0.47 -4.20 -3.94
N SER A 16 -0.28 -4.60 -2.91
CA SER A 16 0.17 -4.58 -1.50
C SER A 16 0.94 -5.86 -1.11
N TRP A 17 0.97 -6.88 -1.97
CA TRP A 17 1.95 -7.96 -1.84
C TRP A 17 3.38 -7.40 -1.83
N THR A 18 3.59 -6.32 -2.58
CA THR A 18 4.84 -5.57 -2.58
C THR A 18 4.86 -4.43 -1.55
N GLN A 19 3.71 -3.93 -1.10
CA GLN A 19 3.57 -2.96 0.00
C GLN A 19 2.72 -3.53 1.15
N ARG A 20 3.35 -4.27 2.07
CA ARG A 20 2.69 -4.72 3.30
C ARG A 20 2.28 -3.47 4.10
N PRO A 21 0.98 -3.25 4.44
CA PRO A 21 0.64 -2.23 5.42
C PRO A 21 1.41 -2.54 6.70
N GLY A 22 2.14 -1.54 7.20
CA GLY A 22 2.87 -1.67 8.47
C GLY A 22 1.95 -2.25 9.52
N THR A 23 2.43 -3.25 10.26
CA THR A 23 1.69 -3.90 11.33
C THR A 23 1.26 -2.84 12.36
N SER A 24 0.02 -2.37 12.25
CA SER A 24 -0.64 -1.62 13.30
C SER A 24 -0.64 -2.50 14.56
N CYS A 25 -0.26 -1.95 15.71
CA CYS A 25 -0.27 -2.67 17.00
C CYS A 25 -1.66 -3.23 17.40
N LEU A 26 -2.71 -2.88 16.66
CA LEU A 26 -4.06 -3.45 16.82
C LEU A 26 -4.14 -4.93 16.37
N HIS A 27 -3.32 -5.37 15.43
CA HIS A 27 -3.35 -6.77 14.94
C HIS A 27 -2.77 -7.80 15.92
N THR A 28 -2.05 -7.35 16.95
CA THR A 28 -1.48 -8.21 17.99
C THR A 28 -2.34 -8.26 19.25
N LEU A 29 -3.45 -7.52 19.30
CA LEU A 29 -4.35 -7.51 20.45
C LEU A 29 -5.29 -8.72 20.38
N PRO A 30 -5.54 -9.38 21.53
CA PRO A 30 -6.56 -10.42 21.59
C PRO A 30 -7.95 -9.82 21.30
N ALA A 31 -8.81 -10.62 20.67
CA ALA A 31 -10.05 -10.16 20.03
C ALA A 31 -11.07 -9.58 21.04
N ASP A 32 -10.99 -9.97 22.30
CA ASP A 32 -11.72 -9.40 23.43
C ASP A 32 -11.37 -7.93 23.67
N VAL A 33 -10.09 -7.56 23.62
CA VAL A 33 -9.63 -6.17 23.74
C VAL A 33 -10.03 -5.37 22.50
N LEU A 34 -9.97 -5.96 21.30
CA LEU A 34 -10.46 -5.30 20.08
C LEU A 34 -11.97 -5.04 20.13
N LEU A 35 -12.75 -5.92 20.73
CA LEU A 35 -14.20 -5.76 20.87
C LEU A 35 -14.59 -4.82 22.01
N GLU A 36 -13.80 -4.76 23.08
CA GLU A 36 -13.91 -3.72 24.10
C GLU A 36 -13.61 -2.35 23.48
N ILE A 37 -12.51 -2.20 22.73
CA ILE A 37 -12.19 -0.99 21.98
C ILE A 37 -13.31 -0.65 20.98
N ALA A 38 -13.81 -1.64 20.24
CA ALA A 38 -14.89 -1.45 19.28
C ALA A 38 -16.24 -1.12 19.93
N SER A 39 -16.46 -1.50 21.19
CA SER A 39 -17.63 -1.09 21.97
C SER A 39 -17.59 0.40 22.35
N TYR A 40 -16.40 1.01 22.40
CA TYR A 40 -16.20 2.46 22.56
C TYR A 40 -16.14 3.22 21.24
N LEU A 41 -16.10 2.54 20.09
CA LEU A 41 -16.18 3.19 18.77
C LEU A 41 -17.65 3.46 18.44
N ASN A 42 -18.02 4.74 18.35
CA ASN A 42 -19.37 5.19 17.98
C ASN A 42 -19.86 4.70 16.59
N THR A 43 -19.01 4.02 15.81
CA THR A 43 -19.31 3.46 14.50
C THR A 43 -18.90 1.99 14.45
N LEU A 44 -19.89 1.08 14.50
CA LEU A 44 -19.78 -0.38 14.35
C LEU A 44 -19.19 -0.86 12.99
N SER A 45 -18.72 0.06 12.15
CA SER A 45 -18.26 -0.22 10.77
C SER A 45 -17.01 -1.08 10.70
N ASP A 46 -16.14 -1.03 11.72
CA ASP A 46 -14.88 -1.78 11.73
C ASP A 46 -15.04 -3.25 12.15
N ILE A 47 -16.15 -3.58 12.84
CA ILE A 47 -16.52 -4.96 13.19
C ILE A 47 -17.00 -5.74 11.94
N LEU A 48 -17.34 -5.05 10.85
CA LEU A 48 -17.85 -5.65 9.62
C LEU A 48 -16.76 -6.33 8.79
N HIS A 49 -15.49 -5.95 8.94
CA HIS A 49 -14.39 -6.41 8.08
C HIS A 49 -13.22 -6.94 8.91
N LEU A 50 -13.08 -8.26 8.99
CA LEU A 50 -12.04 -8.93 9.76
C LEU A 50 -10.94 -9.48 8.84
N GLY A 51 -9.70 -9.07 9.09
CA GLY A 51 -8.50 -9.62 8.46
C GLY A 51 -7.58 -10.24 9.52
N LEU A 52 -7.49 -11.57 9.54
CA LEU A 52 -6.75 -12.33 10.56
C LEU A 52 -5.44 -12.84 9.97
N THR A 53 -4.33 -12.67 10.69
CA THR A 53 -2.99 -13.07 10.27
C THR A 53 -2.30 -13.91 11.34
N GLY A 54 -1.78 -15.06 10.92
CA GLY A 54 -1.13 -16.01 11.79
C GLY A 54 -2.11 -16.94 12.51
N PRO A 55 -1.64 -18.11 12.95
CA PRO A 55 -2.51 -19.17 13.44
C PRO A 55 -3.16 -18.82 14.79
N ALA A 56 -2.41 -18.22 15.70
CA ALA A 56 -2.90 -17.84 17.03
C ALA A 56 -4.02 -16.79 16.97
N GLN A 57 -3.91 -15.81 16.06
CA GLN A 57 -4.95 -14.79 15.89
C GLN A 57 -6.21 -15.38 15.25
N CYS A 58 -6.02 -16.22 14.21
CA CYS A 58 -7.12 -16.92 13.57
C CYS A 58 -7.89 -17.79 14.58
N GLU A 59 -7.19 -18.62 15.35
CA GLU A 59 -7.78 -19.49 16.36
C GLU A 59 -8.54 -18.69 17.42
N ALA A 60 -7.89 -17.72 18.06
CA ALA A 60 -8.51 -16.93 19.12
C ALA A 60 -9.77 -16.19 18.64
N THR A 61 -9.72 -15.61 17.45
CA THR A 61 -10.84 -14.82 16.91
C THR A 61 -11.97 -15.71 16.44
N LEU A 62 -11.69 -16.82 15.74
CA LEU A 62 -12.72 -17.75 15.30
C LEU A 62 -13.41 -18.43 16.49
N ALA A 63 -12.65 -18.82 17.53
CA ALA A 63 -13.22 -19.34 18.78
C ALA A 63 -14.06 -18.31 19.52
N MET A 64 -13.72 -17.01 19.41
CA MET A 64 -14.54 -15.93 19.95
C MET A 64 -15.84 -15.77 19.15
N LEU A 65 -15.79 -15.79 17.82
CA LEU A 65 -16.98 -15.69 16.96
C LEU A 65 -17.96 -16.86 17.19
N GLN A 66 -17.45 -18.06 17.44
CA GLN A 66 -18.28 -19.20 17.82
C GLN A 66 -18.94 -19.02 19.19
N ARG A 67 -18.24 -18.42 20.16
CA ARG A 67 -18.78 -18.15 21.51
C ARG A 67 -19.74 -16.96 21.53
N ARG A 68 -19.59 -16.02 20.58
CA ARG A 68 -20.35 -14.78 20.48
C ARG A 68 -21.04 -14.66 19.13
N PRO A 69 -22.13 -15.42 18.92
CA PRO A 69 -22.92 -15.35 17.68
C PRO A 69 -23.57 -13.97 17.48
N ASP A 70 -23.74 -13.22 18.57
CA ASP A 70 -24.23 -11.85 18.57
C ASP A 70 -23.32 -10.90 17.78
N VAL A 71 -22.01 -11.12 17.82
CA VAL A 71 -21.02 -10.37 17.04
C VAL A 71 -20.84 -10.99 15.65
N ALA A 72 -20.78 -12.33 15.58
CA ALA A 72 -20.49 -13.05 14.34
C ALA A 72 -21.49 -12.73 13.22
N ARG A 73 -22.79 -12.57 13.54
CA ARG A 73 -23.84 -12.24 12.57
C ARG A 73 -23.64 -10.90 11.86
N HIS A 74 -22.78 -10.02 12.37
CA HIS A 74 -22.50 -8.72 11.78
C HIS A 74 -21.28 -8.72 10.86
N VAL A 75 -20.46 -9.78 10.87
CA VAL A 75 -19.26 -9.86 10.04
C VAL A 75 -19.65 -9.97 8.57
N ARG A 76 -19.22 -9.00 7.75
CA ARG A 76 -19.51 -8.94 6.31
C ARG A 76 -18.36 -9.41 5.44
N LYS A 77 -17.12 -9.22 5.89
CA LYS A 77 -15.92 -9.65 5.19
C LYS A 77 -14.98 -10.37 6.14
N LEU A 78 -14.52 -11.55 5.75
CA LEU A 78 -13.54 -12.33 6.49
C LEU A 78 -12.37 -12.71 5.57
N VAL A 79 -11.17 -12.26 5.91
CA VAL A 79 -9.92 -12.58 5.22
C VAL A 79 -9.02 -13.34 6.18
N LEU A 80 -8.56 -14.53 5.79
CA LEU A 80 -7.76 -15.40 6.66
C LEU A 80 -6.39 -15.67 6.05
N ARG A 81 -5.35 -15.42 6.85
CA ARG A 81 -3.96 -15.74 6.54
C ARG A 81 -3.43 -16.67 7.61
N PRO A 82 -3.53 -17.99 7.41
CA PRO A 82 -3.24 -18.97 8.45
C PRO A 82 -1.74 -19.07 8.79
N GLU A 83 -0.83 -18.73 7.88
CA GLU A 83 0.62 -18.75 8.13
C GLU A 83 1.17 -17.46 8.77
N ASP A 84 2.21 -17.61 9.58
CA ASP A 84 2.96 -16.49 10.17
C ASP A 84 4.15 -16.09 9.27
N GLN A 85 4.40 -14.79 9.12
CA GLN A 85 5.33 -14.22 8.12
C GLN A 85 6.82 -14.57 8.34
N LEU A 86 7.15 -15.34 9.38
CA LEU A 86 8.51 -15.49 9.93
C LEU A 86 9.07 -16.92 9.90
N THR A 87 8.44 -17.87 9.23
CA THR A 87 8.84 -19.27 9.38
C THR A 87 9.88 -19.73 8.36
N GLY A 88 11.05 -20.14 8.84
CA GLY A 88 12.03 -20.92 8.06
C GLY A 88 11.58 -22.37 7.80
N ARG A 89 12.29 -23.09 6.91
CA ARG A 89 11.98 -24.45 6.41
C ARG A 89 11.57 -25.50 7.48
N LYS A 90 11.99 -25.37 8.74
CA LYS A 90 11.64 -26.33 9.82
C LYS A 90 10.21 -26.20 10.36
N GLN A 91 9.45 -25.16 9.98
CA GLN A 91 8.09 -24.90 10.49
C GLN A 91 6.96 -25.26 9.52
N GLN A 92 7.27 -25.74 8.30
CA GLN A 92 6.26 -26.09 7.29
C GLN A 92 5.29 -27.20 7.74
N VAL A 93 5.76 -28.21 8.49
CA VAL A 93 4.90 -29.30 9.00
C VAL A 93 3.84 -28.78 9.99
N ARG A 94 4.18 -27.81 10.85
CA ARG A 94 3.21 -27.17 11.76
C ARG A 94 2.22 -26.27 11.03
N ALA A 95 2.61 -25.70 9.89
CA ALA A 95 1.72 -24.86 9.09
C ALA A 95 0.54 -25.66 8.51
N TRP A 96 0.74 -26.94 8.19
CA TRP A 96 -0.29 -27.84 7.65
C TRP A 96 -1.39 -28.13 8.66
N ASP A 97 -0.99 -28.49 9.89
CA ASP A 97 -1.94 -28.73 10.99
C ASP A 97 -2.74 -27.46 11.32
N ASN A 98 -2.08 -26.30 11.26
CA ASN A 98 -2.71 -25.00 11.51
C ASN A 98 -3.77 -24.66 10.45
N ALA A 99 -3.45 -24.80 9.16
CA ALA A 99 -4.39 -24.51 8.07
C ALA A 99 -5.63 -25.41 8.15
N GLY A 100 -5.45 -26.72 8.40
CA GLY A 100 -6.55 -27.66 8.58
C GLY A 100 -7.38 -27.41 9.84
N MET A 101 -6.75 -26.99 10.95
CA MET A 101 -7.45 -26.57 12.16
C MET A 101 -8.29 -25.32 11.91
N ILE A 102 -7.69 -24.26 11.36
CA ILE A 102 -8.36 -22.99 11.08
C ILE A 102 -9.53 -23.20 10.11
N SER A 103 -9.33 -24.00 9.05
CA SER A 103 -10.38 -24.33 8.09
C SER A 103 -11.60 -25.01 8.74
N ARG A 104 -11.38 -25.94 9.69
CA ARG A 104 -12.46 -26.54 10.47
C ARG A 104 -13.17 -25.52 11.36
N MET A 105 -12.42 -24.66 12.04
CA MET A 105 -13.00 -23.59 12.86
C MET A 105 -13.85 -22.61 12.05
N VAL A 106 -13.47 -22.32 10.80
CA VAL A 106 -14.29 -21.52 9.87
C VAL A 106 -15.58 -22.25 9.53
N SER A 107 -15.52 -23.55 9.22
CA SER A 107 -16.72 -24.35 8.94
C SER A 107 -17.69 -24.33 10.12
N ASP A 108 -17.16 -24.42 11.34
CA ASP A 108 -17.96 -24.36 12.57
C ASP A 108 -18.52 -22.95 12.85
N ALA A 109 -17.72 -21.91 12.57
CA ALA A 109 -18.14 -20.51 12.74
C ALA A 109 -19.13 -20.05 11.67
N ALA A 110 -19.12 -20.66 10.47
CA ALA A 110 -19.95 -20.28 9.33
C ALA A 110 -21.45 -20.25 9.67
N LYS A 111 -21.89 -21.11 10.60
CA LYS A 111 -23.28 -21.18 11.10
C LYS A 111 -23.77 -19.91 11.79
N TYR A 112 -22.86 -19.02 12.16
CA TYR A 112 -23.15 -17.76 12.86
C TYR A 112 -22.78 -16.53 12.01
N LEU A 113 -22.30 -16.71 10.79
CA LEU A 113 -21.82 -15.65 9.90
C LEU A 113 -22.90 -15.22 8.91
N ASP A 114 -24.09 -14.90 9.42
CA ASP A 114 -25.29 -14.67 8.61
C ASP A 114 -25.11 -13.54 7.59
N ALA A 115 -24.46 -12.44 7.97
CA ALA A 115 -24.26 -11.29 7.08
C ALA A 115 -22.99 -11.36 6.21
N LEU A 116 -22.31 -12.51 6.14
CA LEU A 116 -21.06 -12.64 5.41
C LEU A 116 -21.30 -12.50 3.90
N GLN A 117 -20.66 -11.50 3.31
CA GLN A 117 -20.75 -11.17 1.88
C GLN A 117 -19.48 -11.53 1.13
N GLU A 118 -18.33 -11.47 1.80
CA GLU A 118 -17.02 -11.70 1.19
C GLU A 118 -16.14 -12.59 2.08
N PHE A 119 -15.64 -13.69 1.52
CA PHE A 119 -14.71 -14.58 2.17
C PHE A 119 -13.46 -14.76 1.31
N GLU A 120 -12.28 -14.64 1.92
CA GLU A 120 -10.99 -14.78 1.23
C GLU A 120 -10.05 -15.66 2.04
N TRP A 121 -9.60 -16.76 1.43
CA TRP A 121 -8.53 -17.60 1.96
C TRP A 121 -7.20 -17.21 1.32
N ASP A 122 -6.31 -16.60 2.11
CA ASP A 122 -4.98 -16.16 1.69
C ASP A 122 -3.90 -16.98 2.40
N GLY A 123 -3.80 -18.25 2.01
CA GLY A 123 -2.74 -19.17 2.45
C GLY A 123 -1.53 -19.17 1.53
N GLU A 124 -0.35 -19.50 2.04
CA GLU A 124 0.89 -19.62 1.25
C GLU A 124 0.95 -20.95 0.50
N ASP A 125 0.96 -22.07 1.21
CA ASP A 125 1.16 -23.39 0.60
C ASP A 125 -0.06 -24.31 0.75
N MET A 126 -0.86 -24.15 1.81
CA MET A 126 -1.88 -25.14 2.18
C MET A 126 -3.30 -24.75 1.79
N LEU A 127 -3.99 -25.76 1.25
CA LEU A 127 -5.39 -25.66 0.86
C LEU A 127 -6.30 -25.84 2.09
N PRO A 128 -7.42 -25.12 2.17
CA PRO A 128 -8.42 -25.37 3.19
C PRO A 128 -9.11 -26.72 2.97
N ASP A 129 -9.66 -27.30 4.04
CA ASP A 129 -10.52 -28.47 3.98
C ASP A 129 -11.79 -28.12 3.16
N ASP A 130 -12.18 -29.02 2.27
CA ASP A 130 -13.35 -28.85 1.41
C ASP A 130 -14.67 -28.70 2.19
N ARG A 131 -14.72 -29.22 3.41
CA ARG A 131 -15.84 -29.02 4.35
C ARG A 131 -16.07 -27.55 4.69
N MET A 132 -15.03 -26.73 4.66
CA MET A 132 -15.13 -25.29 4.86
C MET A 132 -15.96 -24.64 3.75
N TRP A 133 -15.66 -24.96 2.49
CA TRP A 133 -16.41 -24.44 1.34
C TRP A 133 -17.87 -24.88 1.37
N SER A 134 -18.12 -26.14 1.74
CA SER A 134 -19.47 -26.66 1.96
C SER A 134 -20.21 -25.92 3.08
N GLY A 135 -19.53 -25.66 4.21
CA GLY A 135 -20.07 -24.92 5.34
C GLY A 135 -20.43 -23.48 4.98
N LEU A 136 -19.52 -22.76 4.33
CA LEU A 136 -19.74 -21.39 3.87
C LEU A 136 -20.92 -21.31 2.88
N ARG A 137 -21.00 -22.24 1.93
CA ARG A 137 -22.10 -22.26 0.96
C ARG A 137 -23.46 -22.55 1.60
N SER A 138 -23.52 -23.43 2.59
CA SER A 138 -24.77 -23.85 3.23
C SER A 138 -25.24 -22.88 4.31
N CYS A 139 -24.32 -22.23 5.01
CA CYS A 139 -24.62 -21.40 6.17
C CYS A 139 -24.59 -19.89 5.89
N CYS A 140 -23.95 -19.44 4.81
CA CYS A 140 -23.82 -18.01 4.48
C CYS A 140 -24.63 -17.66 3.21
N PRO A 141 -25.93 -17.34 3.31
CA PRO A 141 -26.80 -17.14 2.14
C PRO A 141 -26.48 -15.85 1.36
N TYR A 142 -25.85 -14.86 1.99
CA TYR A 142 -25.48 -13.58 1.36
C TYR A 142 -24.05 -13.55 0.81
N LEU A 143 -23.36 -14.69 0.80
CA LEU A 143 -21.99 -14.77 0.31
C LEU A 143 -21.96 -14.58 -1.22
N GLN A 144 -21.45 -13.44 -1.66
CA GLN A 144 -21.41 -13.07 -3.07
C GLN A 144 -19.98 -13.01 -3.63
N ARG A 145 -18.97 -12.94 -2.77
CA ARG A 145 -17.57 -12.82 -3.16
C ARG A 145 -16.72 -13.88 -2.49
N VAL A 146 -15.99 -14.64 -3.30
CA VAL A 146 -15.10 -15.70 -2.82
C VAL A 146 -13.70 -15.49 -3.38
N GLY A 147 -12.71 -15.52 -2.50
CA GLY A 147 -11.29 -15.42 -2.82
C GLY A 147 -10.52 -16.64 -2.33
N MET A 148 -9.56 -17.11 -3.11
CA MET A 148 -8.65 -18.18 -2.72
C MET A 148 -7.25 -17.97 -3.30
N THR A 149 -6.25 -18.52 -2.62
CA THR A 149 -4.88 -18.63 -3.12
C THR A 149 -4.52 -20.06 -3.52
N PHE A 150 -3.75 -20.20 -4.61
CA PHE A 150 -3.11 -21.45 -5.00
C PHE A 150 -1.62 -21.37 -4.71
N GLY A 151 -1.16 -22.22 -3.80
CA GLY A 151 0.24 -22.41 -3.44
C GLY A 151 0.88 -23.54 -4.22
N CYS A 152 1.59 -24.42 -3.52
CA CYS A 152 2.18 -25.62 -4.12
C CYS A 152 1.17 -26.70 -4.51
N PHE A 153 -0.03 -26.70 -3.91
CA PHE A 153 -1.05 -27.72 -4.13
C PHE A 153 -2.27 -27.16 -4.85
N LEU A 154 -2.88 -27.99 -5.70
CA LEU A 154 -4.15 -27.69 -6.36
C LEU A 154 -5.34 -28.35 -5.64
N PRO A 155 -6.51 -27.67 -5.53
CA PRO A 155 -7.70 -28.27 -4.98
C PRO A 155 -8.19 -29.42 -5.87
N HIS A 156 -8.86 -30.38 -5.24
CA HIS A 156 -9.44 -31.51 -5.97
C HIS A 156 -10.52 -31.00 -6.95
N PRO A 157 -10.62 -31.53 -8.19
CA PRO A 157 -11.63 -31.09 -9.15
C PRO A 157 -13.08 -31.23 -8.65
N GLY A 158 -13.33 -32.14 -7.71
CA GLY A 158 -14.64 -32.34 -7.05
C GLY A 158 -14.92 -31.38 -5.88
N SER A 159 -14.02 -30.45 -5.59
CA SER A 159 -14.12 -29.51 -4.47
C SER A 159 -15.43 -28.71 -4.51
N ASN A 160 -16.00 -28.47 -3.33
CA ASN A 160 -17.14 -27.58 -3.12
C ASN A 160 -16.82 -26.12 -3.45
N LEU A 161 -15.54 -25.73 -3.57
CA LEU A 161 -15.14 -24.43 -4.13
C LEU A 161 -15.72 -24.20 -5.53
N PHE A 162 -15.73 -25.22 -6.39
CA PHE A 162 -16.27 -25.09 -7.76
C PHE A 162 -17.80 -25.19 -7.80
N LYS A 163 -18.46 -25.31 -6.63
CA LYS A 163 -19.91 -25.49 -6.50
C LYS A 163 -20.64 -24.22 -6.04
N PHE A 164 -19.97 -23.07 -5.95
CA PHE A 164 -20.64 -21.77 -5.77
C PHE A 164 -21.37 -21.31 -7.04
N SER A 165 -22.51 -20.65 -6.89
CA SER A 165 -23.31 -20.09 -7.99
C SER A 165 -23.68 -18.65 -7.69
N ASP A 166 -23.96 -17.88 -8.74
CA ASP A 166 -24.40 -16.49 -8.67
C ASP A 166 -23.46 -15.58 -7.86
N LEU A 167 -22.16 -15.86 -7.92
CA LEU A 167 -21.14 -14.99 -7.33
C LEU A 167 -21.10 -13.65 -8.08
N ALA A 168 -21.10 -12.56 -7.33
CA ALA A 168 -20.81 -11.23 -7.85
C ALA A 168 -19.30 -11.00 -7.99
N GLY A 169 -18.47 -11.72 -7.24
CA GLY A 169 -17.02 -11.56 -7.32
C GLY A 169 -16.23 -12.84 -7.07
N PHE A 170 -15.14 -13.00 -7.80
CA PHE A 170 -14.22 -14.10 -7.62
C PHE A 170 -12.77 -13.62 -7.70
N SER A 171 -11.94 -14.09 -6.77
CA SER A 171 -10.50 -13.80 -6.74
C SER A 171 -9.69 -15.08 -6.61
N LEU A 172 -8.71 -15.26 -7.48
CA LEU A 172 -7.73 -16.33 -7.44
C LEU A 172 -6.34 -15.72 -7.52
N THR A 173 -5.51 -16.02 -6.52
CA THR A 173 -4.11 -15.58 -6.50
C THR A 173 -3.14 -16.77 -6.51
N PHE A 174 -2.25 -16.84 -7.49
CA PHE A 174 -1.17 -17.84 -7.52
C PHE A 174 0.05 -17.34 -6.77
N LYS A 175 0.55 -18.15 -5.84
CA LYS A 175 1.73 -17.87 -5.00
C LYS A 175 3.01 -18.37 -5.66
N ASP A 176 4.16 -17.93 -5.16
CA ASP A 176 5.50 -18.32 -5.66
C ASP A 176 5.72 -19.85 -5.67
N GLY A 177 5.03 -20.59 -4.80
CA GLY A 177 5.10 -22.05 -4.73
C GLY A 177 4.40 -22.80 -5.87
N PHE A 178 3.56 -22.13 -6.66
CA PHE A 178 2.79 -22.74 -7.74
C PHE A 178 3.72 -23.21 -8.87
N TYR A 179 3.70 -24.52 -9.17
CA TYR A 179 4.64 -25.25 -10.06
C TYR A 179 6.13 -25.23 -9.67
N ALA A 180 6.59 -24.35 -8.78
CA ALA A 180 8.00 -24.27 -8.37
C ALA A 180 8.55 -25.57 -7.75
N GLN A 181 7.68 -26.35 -7.09
CA GLN A 181 8.07 -27.63 -6.47
C GLN A 181 7.91 -28.84 -7.40
N GLN A 182 7.53 -28.66 -8.67
CA GLN A 182 7.25 -29.73 -9.65
C GLN A 182 6.25 -30.79 -9.16
N LEU A 183 5.46 -30.48 -8.12
CA LEU A 183 4.46 -31.38 -7.55
C LEU A 183 3.30 -31.66 -8.51
N HIS A 184 3.07 -30.75 -9.46
CA HIS A 184 2.06 -30.87 -10.49
C HIS A 184 2.70 -30.67 -11.86
N VAL A 185 2.31 -31.52 -12.82
CA VAL A 185 2.71 -31.34 -14.22
C VAL A 185 1.71 -30.40 -14.88
N PRO A 186 2.16 -29.28 -15.48
CA PRO A 186 1.30 -28.39 -16.26
C PRO A 186 0.44 -29.17 -17.26
N SER A 187 -0.81 -28.74 -17.43
CA SER A 187 -1.83 -29.34 -18.31
C SER A 187 -2.38 -30.71 -17.87
N ARG A 188 -1.59 -31.66 -17.34
CA ARG A 188 -2.13 -32.99 -17.01
C ARG A 188 -2.96 -33.02 -15.72
N GLU A 189 -2.47 -32.37 -14.66
CA GLU A 189 -3.11 -32.40 -13.34
C GLU A 189 -3.94 -31.16 -13.05
N SER A 190 -3.61 -30.06 -13.73
CA SER A 190 -4.24 -28.75 -13.51
C SER A 190 -5.42 -28.47 -14.44
N GLU A 191 -5.45 -29.04 -15.64
CA GLU A 191 -6.56 -28.86 -16.59
C GLU A 191 -7.92 -29.26 -16.00
N PRO A 192 -8.09 -30.40 -15.28
CA PRO A 192 -9.38 -30.74 -14.68
C PRO A 192 -9.85 -29.71 -13.64
N VAL A 193 -8.91 -29.11 -12.90
CA VAL A 193 -9.19 -28.09 -11.88
C VAL A 193 -9.61 -26.79 -12.55
N PHE A 194 -8.84 -26.32 -13.53
CA PHE A 194 -9.15 -25.10 -14.28
C PHE A 194 -10.42 -25.23 -15.11
N ALA A 195 -10.69 -26.41 -15.70
CA ALA A 195 -11.94 -26.66 -16.41
C ALA A 195 -13.15 -26.50 -15.48
N ARG A 196 -13.08 -27.00 -14.23
CA ARG A 196 -14.13 -26.83 -13.22
C ARG A 196 -14.25 -25.39 -12.74
N LEU A 197 -13.13 -24.69 -12.58
CA LEU A 197 -13.11 -23.27 -12.26
C LEU A 197 -13.82 -22.46 -13.35
N TRP A 198 -13.43 -22.61 -14.61
CA TRP A 198 -14.02 -21.89 -15.73
C TRP A 198 -15.50 -22.26 -15.94
N ASP A 199 -15.87 -23.52 -15.75
CA ASP A 199 -17.28 -23.95 -15.80
C ASP A 199 -18.14 -23.25 -14.74
N MET A 200 -17.64 -23.16 -13.51
CA MET A 200 -18.28 -22.37 -12.47
C MET A 200 -18.40 -20.90 -12.85
N LEU A 201 -17.29 -20.26 -13.23
CA LEU A 201 -17.26 -18.81 -13.51
C LEU A 201 -18.15 -18.43 -14.69
N VAL A 202 -18.12 -19.20 -15.78
CA VAL A 202 -18.85 -18.88 -17.01
C VAL A 202 -20.31 -19.34 -16.95
N ARG A 203 -20.58 -20.58 -16.51
CA ARG A 203 -21.95 -21.13 -16.57
C ARG A 203 -22.77 -20.83 -15.32
N ARG A 204 -22.14 -20.80 -14.14
CA ARG A 204 -22.85 -20.72 -12.85
C ARG A 204 -22.79 -19.33 -12.21
N CYS A 205 -21.89 -18.47 -12.66
CA CYS A 205 -21.75 -17.10 -12.19
C CYS A 205 -21.82 -16.07 -13.35
N PRO A 206 -22.91 -16.03 -14.14
CA PRO A 206 -23.00 -15.17 -15.32
C PRO A 206 -23.02 -13.66 -14.97
N ASN A 207 -23.45 -13.31 -13.76
CA ASN A 207 -23.60 -11.92 -13.30
C ASN A 207 -22.37 -11.37 -12.56
N LEU A 208 -21.17 -11.89 -12.87
CA LEU A 208 -19.92 -11.51 -12.22
C LEU A 208 -19.61 -10.02 -12.44
N GLU A 209 -19.41 -9.29 -11.34
CA GLU A 209 -19.04 -7.87 -11.32
C GLU A 209 -17.53 -7.66 -11.16
N THR A 210 -16.85 -8.53 -10.40
CA THR A 210 -15.42 -8.40 -10.13
C THR A 210 -14.68 -9.72 -10.33
N LEU A 211 -13.76 -9.79 -11.29
CA LEU A 211 -12.92 -10.97 -11.53
C LEU A 211 -11.46 -10.61 -11.31
N SER A 212 -10.77 -11.39 -10.46
CA SER A 212 -9.34 -11.24 -10.22
C SER A 212 -8.66 -12.60 -10.35
N ILE A 213 -7.73 -12.73 -11.30
CA ILE A 213 -6.91 -13.93 -11.49
C ILE A 213 -5.48 -13.44 -11.71
N ALA A 214 -4.64 -13.49 -10.68
CA ALA A 214 -3.28 -12.97 -10.75
C ALA A 214 -2.29 -13.81 -9.96
N GLY A 215 -1.00 -13.55 -10.09
CA GLY A 215 0.02 -14.26 -9.31
C GLY A 215 1.40 -14.18 -9.92
N THR A 216 2.35 -14.86 -9.29
CA THR A 216 3.79 -14.82 -9.60
C THR A 216 4.31 -16.07 -10.31
N SER A 217 3.41 -16.96 -10.74
CA SER A 217 3.78 -18.19 -11.45
C SER A 217 4.51 -17.87 -12.76
N THR A 218 5.62 -18.57 -13.01
CA THR A 218 6.38 -18.50 -14.27
C THR A 218 5.69 -19.22 -15.42
N GLU A 219 4.76 -20.14 -15.11
CA GLU A 219 4.02 -20.91 -16.09
C GLU A 219 2.62 -20.32 -16.31
N PRO A 220 2.16 -20.20 -17.57
CA PRO A 220 0.83 -19.72 -17.89
C PRO A 220 -0.23 -20.80 -17.59
N SER A 221 -1.39 -20.32 -17.14
CA SER A 221 -2.63 -21.08 -16.99
C SER A 221 -3.46 -21.04 -18.26
N ASP A 222 -4.41 -21.98 -18.42
CA ASP A 222 -5.33 -22.05 -19.55
C ASP A 222 -6.28 -20.84 -19.57
N ALA A 223 -5.83 -19.76 -20.22
CA ALA A 223 -6.55 -18.52 -20.38
C ALA A 223 -7.27 -18.37 -21.72
N ALA A 224 -7.15 -19.36 -22.62
CA ALA A 224 -7.87 -19.36 -23.89
C ALA A 224 -9.40 -19.22 -23.66
N ARG A 225 -9.88 -19.74 -22.53
CA ARG A 225 -11.29 -19.66 -22.11
C ARG A 225 -11.73 -18.25 -21.70
N LEU A 226 -10.82 -17.39 -21.25
CA LEU A 226 -11.14 -15.98 -20.94
C LEU A 226 -11.59 -15.25 -22.21
N GLY A 227 -10.89 -15.47 -23.33
CA GLY A 227 -11.20 -14.85 -24.62
C GLY A 227 -12.58 -15.21 -25.17
N THR A 228 -13.23 -16.27 -24.68
CA THR A 228 -14.59 -16.68 -25.10
C THR A 228 -15.67 -16.36 -24.07
N ALA A 229 -15.29 -16.15 -22.81
CA ALA A 229 -16.22 -15.81 -21.73
C ALA A 229 -16.88 -14.43 -21.95
N TYR A 230 -18.07 -14.27 -21.35
CA TYR A 230 -18.82 -13.02 -21.35
C TYR A 230 -19.58 -12.85 -20.03
N TRP A 231 -19.34 -11.71 -19.36
CA TRP A 231 -20.02 -11.34 -18.11
C TRP A 231 -20.63 -9.92 -18.27
N PRO A 232 -21.94 -9.80 -18.51
CA PRO A 232 -22.58 -8.52 -18.86
C PRO A 232 -22.49 -7.44 -17.76
N LYS A 233 -22.22 -7.83 -16.52
CA LYS A 233 -22.12 -6.91 -15.37
C LYS A 233 -20.68 -6.69 -14.90
N LEU A 234 -19.68 -7.13 -15.67
CA LEU A 234 -18.28 -7.03 -15.26
C LEU A 234 -17.84 -5.57 -15.18
N ARG A 235 -17.35 -5.16 -14.02
CA ARG A 235 -16.91 -3.79 -13.71
C ARG A 235 -15.41 -3.72 -13.42
N VAL A 236 -14.87 -4.71 -12.72
CA VAL A 236 -13.45 -4.73 -12.34
C VAL A 236 -12.82 -6.04 -12.80
N LEU A 237 -11.73 -5.91 -13.56
CA LEU A 237 -10.96 -7.05 -14.05
C LEU A 237 -9.50 -6.91 -13.60
N THR A 238 -8.98 -7.91 -12.91
CA THR A 238 -7.56 -8.01 -12.55
C THR A 238 -6.97 -9.28 -13.13
N ILE A 239 -5.94 -9.16 -13.95
CA ILE A 239 -5.31 -10.28 -14.63
C ILE A 239 -3.79 -10.22 -14.45
N GLY A 240 -3.20 -11.34 -14.04
CA GLY A 240 -1.76 -11.51 -13.89
C GLY A 240 -1.06 -12.15 -15.09
N ASP A 241 0.28 -12.18 -15.08
CA ASP A 241 1.13 -12.96 -16.02
C ASP A 241 0.67 -14.41 -16.19
N VAL A 242 0.16 -15.01 -15.12
CA VAL A 242 -0.33 -16.39 -15.10
C VAL A 242 -1.46 -16.63 -16.10
N VAL A 243 -2.13 -15.60 -16.61
CA VAL A 243 -3.22 -15.75 -17.59
C VAL A 243 -2.71 -15.48 -19.01
N PHE A 244 -1.52 -14.93 -19.21
CA PHE A 244 -1.02 -14.59 -20.54
C PHE A 244 0.19 -15.46 -20.89
N GLY A 245 -0.06 -16.62 -21.48
CA GLY A 245 0.98 -17.41 -22.14
C GLY A 245 0.51 -18.09 -23.41
N LEU A 246 -0.39 -17.42 -24.12
CA LEU A 246 -0.74 -17.83 -25.48
C LEU A 246 0.45 -17.49 -26.37
N SER A 247 1.24 -18.50 -26.75
CA SER A 247 2.03 -18.40 -27.97
C SER A 247 1.06 -18.09 -29.10
N VAL A 248 1.11 -16.87 -29.63
CA VAL A 248 0.33 -16.48 -30.81
C VAL A 248 0.70 -17.48 -31.92
N PRO A 249 -0.25 -18.26 -32.45
CA PRO A 249 0.03 -19.12 -33.58
C PRO A 249 0.58 -18.26 -34.73
N LEU A 250 1.63 -18.70 -35.40
CA LEU A 250 2.31 -17.99 -36.51
C LEU A 250 1.37 -17.46 -37.63
N ASN A 251 0.10 -17.87 -37.65
CA ASN A 251 -0.91 -17.53 -38.65
C ASN A 251 -2.25 -16.98 -38.07
N ALA A 252 -2.31 -16.53 -36.81
CA ALA A 252 -3.53 -15.93 -36.25
C ALA A 252 -3.74 -14.48 -36.79
N PRO A 253 -4.98 -14.00 -36.95
CA PRO A 253 -5.25 -12.60 -37.33
C PRO A 253 -4.61 -11.62 -36.34
N PRO A 254 -4.32 -10.37 -36.77
CA PRO A 254 -3.52 -9.41 -35.99
C PRO A 254 -4.17 -8.96 -34.68
N ALA A 255 -5.47 -9.19 -34.47
CA ALA A 255 -6.18 -8.76 -33.27
C ALA A 255 -5.94 -9.73 -32.11
N HIS A 256 -5.28 -9.24 -31.05
CA HIS A 256 -5.03 -10.00 -29.83
C HIS A 256 -6.37 -10.47 -29.20
N PRO A 257 -6.59 -11.78 -28.93
CA PRO A 257 -7.88 -12.31 -28.43
C PRO A 257 -8.41 -11.63 -27.17
N PHE A 258 -7.50 -11.05 -26.37
CA PHE A 258 -7.84 -10.29 -25.18
C PHE A 258 -8.47 -8.92 -25.50
N LEU A 259 -8.09 -8.26 -26.59
CA LEU A 259 -8.72 -7.00 -27.02
C LEU A 259 -10.18 -7.22 -27.38
N GLY A 260 -10.47 -8.26 -28.18
CA GLY A 260 -11.85 -8.66 -28.48
C GLY A 260 -12.65 -9.10 -27.25
N PHE A 261 -11.98 -9.55 -26.18
CA PHE A 261 -12.64 -9.72 -24.89
C PHE A 261 -12.96 -8.37 -24.24
N LEU A 262 -12.02 -7.43 -24.18
CA LEU A 262 -12.25 -6.10 -23.59
C LEU A 262 -13.38 -5.33 -24.30
N GLU A 263 -13.41 -5.35 -25.63
CA GLU A 263 -14.45 -4.68 -26.43
C GLU A 263 -15.86 -5.21 -26.14
N ARG A 264 -15.98 -6.51 -25.84
CA ARG A 264 -17.27 -7.11 -25.45
C ARG A 264 -17.74 -6.68 -24.06
N HIS A 265 -16.91 -6.01 -23.26
CA HIS A 265 -17.23 -5.63 -21.87
C HIS A 265 -17.22 -4.11 -21.65
N PRO A 266 -18.16 -3.35 -22.23
CA PRO A 266 -18.19 -1.88 -22.14
C PRO A 266 -18.50 -1.34 -20.73
N THR A 267 -18.98 -2.19 -19.81
CA THR A 267 -19.30 -1.84 -18.41
C THR A 267 -18.07 -1.78 -17.50
N LEU A 268 -16.88 -2.08 -18.02
CA LEU A 268 -15.65 -2.07 -17.24
C LEU A 268 -15.30 -0.66 -16.76
N THR A 269 -15.16 -0.54 -15.44
CA THR A 269 -14.75 0.69 -14.75
C THR A 269 -13.30 0.64 -14.28
N GLY A 270 -12.76 -0.57 -14.05
CA GLY A 270 -11.38 -0.78 -13.61
C GLY A 270 -10.71 -1.97 -14.31
N LEU A 271 -9.53 -1.72 -14.87
CA LEU A 271 -8.70 -2.72 -15.57
C LEU A 271 -7.32 -2.77 -14.93
N HIS A 272 -6.93 -3.93 -14.42
CA HIS A 272 -5.65 -4.13 -13.75
C HIS A 272 -4.91 -5.29 -14.41
N ILE A 273 -3.86 -4.98 -15.17
CA ILE A 273 -2.98 -5.93 -15.81
C ILE A 273 -1.67 -5.95 -15.01
N LEU A 274 -1.42 -7.04 -14.31
CA LEU A 274 -0.30 -7.21 -13.39
C LEU A 274 0.70 -8.16 -14.04
N GLY A 275 1.88 -7.70 -14.42
CA GLY A 275 2.77 -8.61 -15.14
C GLY A 275 3.97 -7.99 -15.80
N HIS A 276 4.94 -8.84 -16.17
CA HIS A 276 6.16 -8.39 -16.82
C HIS A 276 5.86 -7.92 -18.25
N PRO A 277 6.27 -6.69 -18.62
CA PRO A 277 5.97 -6.09 -19.93
C PRO A 277 6.52 -6.89 -21.13
N ASN A 278 7.51 -7.75 -20.90
CA ASN A 278 8.10 -8.59 -21.95
C ASN A 278 7.27 -9.82 -22.33
N VAL A 279 6.28 -10.20 -21.51
CA VAL A 279 5.51 -11.44 -21.70
C VAL A 279 4.21 -11.20 -22.48
N ASN A 280 3.68 -9.97 -22.46
CA ASN A 280 2.40 -9.66 -23.10
C ASN A 280 2.44 -8.29 -23.80
N PRO A 281 2.77 -8.22 -25.10
CA PRO A 281 2.72 -6.99 -25.87
C PRO A 281 1.25 -6.63 -26.17
N LEU A 282 0.53 -6.17 -25.15
CA LEU A 282 -0.83 -5.67 -25.30
C LEU A 282 -0.78 -4.15 -25.53
N ASP A 283 -1.21 -3.70 -26.71
CA ASP A 283 -1.41 -2.28 -26.97
C ASP A 283 -2.90 -1.93 -26.87
N LEU A 284 -3.28 -1.14 -25.88
CA LEU A 284 -4.67 -0.68 -25.72
C LEU A 284 -5.04 0.40 -26.73
N ALA A 285 -4.08 0.92 -27.51
CA ALA A 285 -4.35 1.82 -28.62
C ALA A 285 -5.12 1.13 -29.77
N GLU A 286 -5.00 -0.19 -29.90
CA GLU A 286 -5.71 -0.97 -30.92
C GLU A 286 -7.21 -1.15 -30.63
N LEU A 287 -7.69 -0.72 -29.46
CA LEU A 287 -9.11 -0.77 -29.13
C LEU A 287 -9.92 0.18 -30.01
N SER A 288 -11.13 -0.24 -30.39
CA SER A 288 -12.08 0.65 -31.07
C SER A 288 -12.40 1.92 -30.27
N GLU A 289 -12.72 3.02 -30.96
CA GLU A 289 -12.96 4.34 -30.33
C GLU A 289 -14.12 4.35 -29.31
N ASP A 290 -15.08 3.43 -29.43
CA ASP A 290 -16.21 3.29 -28.49
C ASP A 290 -15.97 2.22 -27.41
N ALA A 291 -14.78 1.60 -27.39
CA ALA A 291 -14.45 0.58 -26.41
C ALA A 291 -14.23 1.20 -25.03
N LEU A 292 -14.76 0.52 -24.00
CA LEU A 292 -14.53 0.84 -22.58
C LEU A 292 -14.90 2.29 -22.17
N PRO A 293 -16.10 2.79 -22.50
CA PRO A 293 -16.48 4.19 -22.26
C PRO A 293 -16.55 4.58 -20.78
N GLN A 294 -16.60 3.59 -19.87
CA GLN A 294 -16.70 3.81 -18.42
C GLN A 294 -15.37 3.55 -17.69
N LEU A 295 -14.27 3.30 -18.39
CA LEU A 295 -13.01 2.96 -17.74
C LEU A 295 -12.42 4.18 -17.02
N THR A 296 -12.31 4.08 -15.70
CA THR A 296 -11.79 5.17 -14.84
C THR A 296 -10.52 4.80 -14.12
N GLU A 297 -10.28 3.51 -13.89
CA GLU A 297 -9.12 2.99 -13.18
C GLU A 297 -8.31 2.06 -14.09
N PHE A 298 -7.01 2.34 -14.22
CA PHE A 298 -6.06 1.47 -14.91
C PHE A 298 -4.87 1.15 -14.01
N SER A 299 -4.43 -0.10 -14.03
CA SER A 299 -3.15 -0.51 -13.45
C SER A 299 -2.40 -1.41 -14.40
N GLY A 300 -1.11 -1.15 -14.61
CA GLY A 300 -0.23 -1.98 -15.44
C GLY A 300 0.98 -1.22 -15.96
N SER A 301 1.64 -1.77 -16.98
CA SER A 301 2.76 -1.08 -17.64
C SER A 301 2.30 0.20 -18.34
N LEU A 302 3.17 1.20 -18.37
CA LEU A 302 2.97 2.41 -19.18
C LEU A 302 2.95 2.07 -20.67
N ASP A 303 3.62 0.98 -21.08
CA ASP A 303 3.75 0.59 -22.48
C ASP A 303 2.40 0.21 -23.10
N HIS A 304 1.41 -0.18 -22.30
CA HIS A 304 0.07 -0.51 -22.79
C HIS A 304 -0.75 0.71 -23.23
N LEU A 305 -0.30 1.93 -22.92
CA LEU A 305 -1.03 3.18 -23.15
C LEU A 305 -0.40 4.03 -24.28
N HIS A 306 0.32 3.41 -25.21
CA HIS A 306 1.39 4.06 -25.97
C HIS A 306 0.97 5.10 -27.04
N GLU A 307 -0.34 5.37 -27.23
CA GLU A 307 -0.81 6.23 -28.33
C GLU A 307 -1.81 7.36 -27.92
N PRO A 308 -1.59 8.61 -28.43
CA PRO A 308 -2.29 9.85 -28.02
C PRO A 308 -3.78 9.94 -28.35
N SER A 309 -4.34 9.05 -29.17
CA SER A 309 -5.74 9.09 -29.63
C SER A 309 -6.64 8.02 -29.01
N SER A 310 -6.19 7.37 -27.93
CA SER A 310 -6.98 6.35 -27.25
C SER A 310 -8.27 6.95 -26.66
N PRO A 311 -9.43 6.26 -26.75
CA PRO A 311 -10.68 6.68 -26.11
C PRO A 311 -10.57 6.83 -24.58
N LEU A 312 -9.54 6.20 -24.01
CA LEU A 312 -9.23 6.20 -22.58
C LEU A 312 -8.75 7.56 -22.06
N SER A 313 -8.26 8.45 -22.94
CA SER A 313 -7.74 9.79 -22.61
C SER A 313 -8.74 10.67 -21.87
N LYS A 314 -10.04 10.50 -22.16
CA LYS A 314 -11.13 11.32 -21.59
C LYS A 314 -11.71 10.73 -20.30
N THR A 315 -11.55 9.44 -20.07
CA THR A 315 -12.27 8.69 -19.02
C THR A 315 -11.37 8.30 -17.86
N LEU A 316 -10.09 8.03 -18.10
CA LEU A 316 -9.14 7.59 -17.08
C LEU A 316 -8.87 8.68 -16.02
N ARG A 317 -9.15 8.33 -14.76
CA ARG A 317 -8.97 9.20 -13.59
C ARG A 317 -7.91 8.71 -12.62
N HIS A 318 -7.69 7.39 -12.58
CA HIS A 318 -6.78 6.74 -11.66
C HIS A 318 -5.83 5.82 -12.42
N ILE A 319 -4.53 6.09 -12.31
CA ILE A 319 -3.48 5.25 -12.91
C ILE A 319 -2.54 4.75 -11.82
N CYS A 320 -2.27 3.45 -11.85
CA CYS A 320 -1.27 2.81 -11.03
C CYS A 320 -0.25 2.09 -11.92
N LEU A 321 1.02 2.47 -11.80
CA LEU A 321 2.14 1.84 -12.48
C LEU A 321 2.89 1.03 -11.41
N PRO A 322 2.54 -0.25 -11.22
CA PRO A 322 3.09 -1.05 -10.14
C PRO A 322 4.52 -1.47 -10.39
N ASP A 323 4.85 -1.71 -11.66
CA ASP A 323 6.17 -2.15 -12.06
C ASP A 323 7.16 -1.00 -11.99
N PRO A 324 8.34 -1.23 -11.39
CA PRO A 324 9.34 -0.20 -11.23
C PRO A 324 9.90 0.20 -12.60
N MET A 325 9.59 1.42 -13.01
CA MET A 325 10.09 1.95 -14.27
C MET A 325 11.59 2.21 -14.16
N GLN A 326 12.35 1.55 -15.04
CA GLN A 326 13.78 1.78 -15.20
C GLN A 326 13.98 3.14 -15.87
N LEU A 327 14.52 4.10 -15.13
CA LEU A 327 14.82 5.42 -15.66
C LEU A 327 16.02 5.33 -16.61
N ARG A 328 15.73 5.50 -17.91
CA ARG A 328 16.66 5.64 -19.03
C ARG A 328 16.46 7.01 -19.69
N GLU A 329 17.32 7.39 -20.64
CA GLU A 329 17.27 8.70 -21.34
C GLU A 329 15.91 9.05 -21.95
N LEU A 330 15.18 8.07 -22.47
CA LEU A 330 13.89 8.29 -23.14
C LEU A 330 12.69 8.18 -22.20
N THR A 331 12.88 7.79 -20.93
CA THR A 331 11.77 7.58 -20.00
C THR A 331 10.94 8.84 -19.73
N PRO A 332 11.53 10.05 -19.54
CA PRO A 332 10.73 11.27 -19.42
C PRO A 332 9.89 11.55 -20.68
N LEU A 333 10.41 11.27 -21.87
CA LEU A 333 9.67 11.47 -23.12
C LEU A 333 8.49 10.49 -23.22
N ALA A 334 8.71 9.21 -22.91
CA ALA A 334 7.65 8.20 -22.89
C ALA A 334 6.53 8.57 -21.89
N ILE A 335 6.90 8.97 -20.68
CA ILE A 335 5.96 9.44 -19.65
C ILE A 335 5.20 10.67 -20.14
N SER A 336 5.89 11.67 -20.71
CA SER A 336 5.23 12.89 -21.19
C SER A 336 4.23 12.61 -22.29
N ARG A 337 4.57 11.74 -23.25
CA ARG A 337 3.70 11.37 -24.38
C ARG A 337 2.39 10.78 -23.87
N VAL A 338 2.46 9.81 -22.97
CA VAL A 338 1.24 9.16 -22.46
C VAL A 338 0.47 10.08 -21.52
N LEU A 339 1.14 10.69 -20.53
CA LEU A 339 0.45 11.41 -19.46
C LEU A 339 -0.13 12.77 -19.87
N LEU A 340 0.41 13.43 -20.91
CA LEU A 340 -0.11 14.72 -21.38
C LEU A 340 -1.53 14.61 -21.94
N ASP A 341 -1.84 13.50 -22.58
CA ASP A 341 -3.13 13.28 -23.24
C ASP A 341 -4.24 12.88 -22.25
N LEU A 342 -3.86 12.49 -21.02
CA LEU A 342 -4.79 12.06 -19.97
C LEU A 342 -5.33 13.24 -19.17
N HIS A 343 -6.19 14.03 -19.80
CA HIS A 343 -6.70 15.27 -19.22
C HIS A 343 -7.60 15.08 -17.99
N ALA A 344 -8.21 13.91 -17.84
CA ALA A 344 -9.08 13.56 -16.71
C ALA A 344 -8.33 12.99 -15.49
N LEU A 345 -7.00 12.86 -15.56
CA LEU A 345 -6.22 12.19 -14.52
C LEU A 345 -6.21 12.98 -13.20
N THR A 346 -6.68 12.32 -12.13
CA THR A 346 -6.74 12.90 -10.77
C THR A 346 -5.86 12.16 -9.76
N SER A 347 -5.52 10.89 -10.03
CA SER A 347 -4.74 10.06 -9.13
C SER A 347 -3.66 9.30 -9.90
N LEU A 348 -2.42 9.42 -9.46
CA LEU A 348 -1.27 8.76 -10.06
C LEU A 348 -0.44 8.05 -8.99
N LYS A 349 -0.21 6.77 -9.18
CA LYS A 349 0.73 5.96 -8.40
C LYS A 349 1.82 5.40 -9.31
N MET A 350 3.08 5.58 -8.95
CA MET A 350 4.19 5.09 -9.76
C MET A 350 5.44 4.78 -8.93
N THR A 351 6.19 3.77 -9.37
CA THR A 351 7.45 3.35 -8.77
C THR A 351 8.59 3.54 -9.75
N PHE A 352 9.72 4.08 -9.28
CA PHE A 352 10.91 4.34 -10.08
C PHE A 352 12.14 3.63 -9.54
N THR A 353 12.97 3.19 -10.47
CA THR A 353 14.34 2.67 -10.24
C THR A 353 15.31 3.38 -11.19
N LEU A 354 16.35 3.97 -10.64
CA LEU A 354 17.45 4.61 -11.37
C LEU A 354 18.50 3.58 -11.76
N HIS A 355 18.92 3.64 -13.03
CA HIS A 355 20.26 3.24 -13.41
C HIS A 355 21.22 4.41 -13.12
N SER A 356 22.45 4.10 -12.69
CA SER A 356 23.44 5.08 -12.21
C SER A 356 23.61 6.29 -13.15
N GLY A 357 23.56 7.52 -12.60
CA GLY A 357 23.90 8.75 -13.31
C GLY A 357 22.74 9.66 -13.73
N TYR A 358 21.48 9.21 -13.60
CA TYR A 358 20.31 10.02 -13.99
C TYR A 358 19.70 10.81 -12.82
N ASP A 359 19.11 11.97 -13.14
CA ASP A 359 18.43 12.84 -12.18
C ASP A 359 16.91 12.57 -12.17
N CYS A 360 16.38 12.03 -11.08
CA CYS A 360 14.94 11.86 -10.86
C CYS A 360 14.15 13.17 -10.92
N ASN A 361 14.78 14.33 -10.67
CA ASN A 361 14.09 15.62 -10.71
C ASN A 361 13.52 15.92 -12.10
N GLY A 362 14.22 15.52 -13.17
CA GLY A 362 13.76 15.72 -14.54
C GLY A 362 12.45 14.98 -14.80
N VAL A 363 12.42 13.69 -14.47
CA VAL A 363 11.22 12.84 -14.60
C VAL A 363 10.07 13.37 -13.77
N PHE A 364 10.35 13.76 -12.53
CA PHE A 364 9.33 14.30 -11.63
C PHE A 364 8.73 15.61 -12.16
N ARG A 365 9.57 16.52 -12.66
CA ARG A 365 9.10 17.76 -13.29
C ARG A 365 8.23 17.48 -14.51
N THR A 366 8.58 16.47 -15.30
CA THR A 366 7.77 16.03 -16.43
C THR A 366 6.42 15.52 -15.97
N VAL A 367 6.36 14.62 -14.97
CA VAL A 367 5.10 14.10 -14.42
C VAL A 367 4.20 15.24 -13.91
N ILE A 368 4.76 16.19 -13.16
CA ILE A 368 4.01 17.36 -12.67
C ILE A 368 3.50 18.23 -13.82
N ALA A 369 4.33 18.44 -14.84
CA ALA A 369 3.96 19.25 -15.99
C ALA A 369 2.85 18.58 -16.82
N SER A 370 2.89 17.25 -16.94
CA SER A 370 1.90 16.47 -17.67
C SER A 370 0.54 16.40 -16.98
N CYS A 371 0.49 16.41 -15.64
CA CYS A 371 -0.74 16.17 -14.89
C CYS A 371 -1.07 17.29 -13.88
N PRO A 372 -1.46 18.49 -14.33
CA PRO A 372 -1.70 19.63 -13.43
C PRO A 372 -2.97 19.51 -12.56
N GLN A 373 -3.92 18.65 -12.95
CA GLN A 373 -5.21 18.47 -12.26
C GLN A 373 -5.17 17.43 -11.13
N LEU A 374 -3.98 16.91 -10.81
CA LEU A 374 -3.79 15.82 -9.88
C LEU A 374 -4.25 16.19 -8.44
N LEU A 375 -5.06 15.32 -7.85
CA LEU A 375 -5.53 15.40 -6.46
C LEU A 375 -4.75 14.45 -5.55
N HIS A 376 -4.32 13.31 -6.07
CA HIS A 376 -3.67 12.23 -5.31
C HIS A 376 -2.38 11.78 -6.02
N LEU A 377 -1.26 11.81 -5.30
CA LEU A 377 0.05 11.40 -5.83
C LEU A 377 0.72 10.40 -4.90
N ASP A 378 1.10 9.23 -5.41
CA ASP A 378 1.90 8.22 -4.70
C ASP A 378 3.16 7.90 -5.50
N LEU A 379 4.31 8.32 -4.99
CA LEU A 379 5.61 8.12 -5.62
C LEU A 379 6.51 7.27 -4.75
N THR A 380 7.07 6.20 -5.34
CA THR A 380 8.10 5.39 -4.69
C THR A 380 9.38 5.39 -5.51
N CYS A 381 10.51 5.77 -4.91
CA CYS A 381 11.83 5.77 -5.54
C CYS A 381 12.78 4.86 -4.75
N THR A 382 13.18 3.72 -5.33
CA THR A 382 13.88 2.62 -4.63
C THR A 382 15.40 2.61 -4.81
N SER A 383 15.95 3.58 -5.53
CA SER A 383 17.37 3.64 -5.92
C SER A 383 18.05 4.94 -5.47
N ARG A 384 19.36 4.90 -5.25
CA ARG A 384 20.20 6.11 -5.07
C ARG A 384 20.74 6.62 -6.41
N PRO A 385 20.93 7.94 -6.57
CA PRO A 385 20.56 9.02 -5.65
C PRO A 385 19.05 9.33 -5.71
N SER A 386 18.37 9.37 -4.56
CA SER A 386 17.05 9.98 -4.45
C SER A 386 17.16 11.51 -4.63
N PHE A 387 16.06 12.19 -4.95
CA PHE A 387 16.05 13.64 -5.05
C PHE A 387 15.92 14.30 -3.67
N TYR A 388 16.50 15.48 -3.51
CA TYR A 388 16.33 16.30 -2.31
C TYR A 388 14.88 16.76 -2.16
N LEU A 389 14.34 16.64 -0.93
CA LEU A 389 12.98 17.12 -0.59
C LEU A 389 12.78 18.61 -0.94
N GLU A 390 13.84 19.41 -0.93
CA GLU A 390 13.77 20.81 -1.34
C GLU A 390 13.37 20.99 -2.80
N SER A 391 14.08 20.34 -3.73
CA SER A 391 13.79 20.39 -5.18
C SER A 391 12.38 19.87 -5.48
N PHE A 392 11.99 18.82 -4.75
CA PHE A 392 10.67 18.23 -4.81
C PHE A 392 9.58 19.22 -4.38
N SER A 393 9.74 19.85 -3.21
CA SER A 393 8.77 20.83 -2.68
C SER A 393 8.57 22.01 -3.64
N ARG A 394 9.64 22.51 -4.28
CA ARG A 394 9.54 23.59 -5.28
C ARG A 394 8.75 23.16 -6.51
N SER A 395 8.99 21.94 -7.00
CA SER A 395 8.33 21.44 -8.20
C SER A 395 6.86 21.12 -7.93
N LEU A 396 6.55 20.61 -6.74
CA LEU A 396 5.19 20.35 -6.28
C LEU A 396 4.30 21.60 -6.23
N LYS A 397 4.84 22.82 -6.07
CA LYS A 397 4.04 24.07 -6.05
C LYS A 397 3.13 24.22 -7.28
N LYS A 398 3.47 23.58 -8.40
CA LYS A 398 2.66 23.62 -9.62
C LYS A 398 1.36 22.80 -9.50
N LEU A 399 1.27 21.84 -8.56
CA LEU A 399 0.10 21.00 -8.35
C LEU A 399 -0.88 21.63 -7.34
N VAL A 400 -1.48 22.76 -7.73
CA VAL A 400 -2.35 23.57 -6.85
C VAL A 400 -3.64 22.88 -6.38
N ARG A 401 -3.97 21.70 -6.91
CA ARG A 401 -5.16 20.91 -6.53
C ARG A 401 -4.84 19.71 -5.66
N LEU A 402 -3.56 19.44 -5.38
CA LEU A 402 -3.12 18.26 -4.64
C LEU A 402 -3.72 18.24 -3.22
N ARG A 403 -4.36 17.13 -2.86
CA ARG A 403 -5.01 16.92 -1.56
C ARG A 403 -4.29 15.88 -0.71
N THR A 404 -3.78 14.83 -1.34
CA THR A 404 -3.01 13.79 -0.64
C THR A 404 -1.72 13.48 -1.38
N LEU A 405 -0.66 13.26 -0.62
CA LEU A 405 0.65 12.90 -1.14
C LEU A 405 1.22 11.73 -0.34
N ARG A 406 1.75 10.73 -1.02
CA ARG A 406 2.58 9.68 -0.44
C ARG A 406 3.90 9.65 -1.17
N LEU A 407 4.99 9.78 -0.42
CA LEU A 407 6.34 9.75 -0.97
C LEU A 407 7.18 8.74 -0.19
N SER A 408 7.73 7.76 -0.91
CA SER A 408 8.69 6.79 -0.38
C SER A 408 10.03 6.97 -1.10
N ILE A 409 11.09 7.33 -0.39
CA ILE A 409 12.41 7.63 -0.97
C ILE A 409 13.54 6.99 -0.17
N VAL A 410 14.65 6.68 -0.83
CA VAL A 410 15.85 6.17 -0.15
C VAL A 410 16.49 7.28 0.69
N GLN A 411 16.83 6.97 1.94
CA GLN A 411 17.51 7.93 2.82
C GLN A 411 18.93 8.26 2.35
N PHE A 412 19.27 9.54 2.29
CA PHE A 412 20.59 10.04 1.91
C PHE A 412 21.33 10.69 3.09
N PRO A 413 22.63 10.40 3.30
CA PRO A 413 23.40 10.99 4.40
C PRO A 413 23.59 12.50 4.19
N GLY A 414 23.15 13.31 5.16
CA GLY A 414 23.17 14.77 5.08
C GLY A 414 21.83 15.40 4.68
N GLU A 415 20.76 14.61 4.51
CA GLU A 415 19.41 15.16 4.35
C GLU A 415 18.95 15.91 5.59
N GLU A 416 18.13 16.93 5.33
CA GLU A 416 17.39 17.65 6.38
C GLU A 416 16.49 16.69 7.17
N PRO A 417 16.11 17.01 8.42
CA PRO A 417 15.18 16.18 9.14
C PRO A 417 13.81 16.16 8.45
N MET A 418 13.15 14.99 8.47
CA MET A 418 11.89 14.74 7.75
C MET A 418 10.82 15.83 7.95
N HIS A 419 10.62 16.28 9.19
CA HIS A 419 9.65 17.32 9.51
C HIS A 419 9.97 18.69 8.87
N ALA A 420 11.24 19.03 8.66
CA ALA A 420 11.63 20.28 7.99
C ALA A 420 11.24 20.23 6.51
N GLY A 421 11.51 19.10 5.84
CA GLY A 421 11.06 18.87 4.46
C GLY A 421 9.54 18.82 4.36
N ALA A 422 8.87 18.19 5.32
CA ALA A 422 7.40 18.14 5.41
C ALA A 422 6.78 19.54 5.56
N ALA A 423 7.35 20.40 6.41
CA ALA A 423 6.91 21.78 6.58
C ALA A 423 7.01 22.57 5.25
N ARG A 424 8.09 22.41 4.49
CA ARG A 424 8.23 23.03 3.16
C ARG A 424 7.20 22.52 2.16
N ILE A 425 6.91 21.23 2.17
CA ILE A 425 5.87 20.63 1.31
C ILE A 425 4.49 21.20 1.66
N ALA A 426 4.17 21.29 2.95
CA ALA A 426 2.92 21.87 3.44
C ALA A 426 2.76 23.35 3.05
N LEU A 427 3.82 24.14 3.22
CA LEU A 427 3.85 25.56 2.80
C LEU A 427 3.79 25.73 1.28
N ALA A 428 4.37 24.80 0.52
CA ALA A 428 4.31 24.79 -0.94
C ALA A 428 2.91 24.46 -1.48
N ASN A 429 2.12 23.66 -0.75
CA ASN A 429 0.80 23.20 -1.17
C ASN A 429 -0.20 23.29 0.00
N PRO A 430 -0.83 24.46 0.21
CA PRO A 430 -1.70 24.71 1.36
C PRO A 430 -3.04 23.94 1.30
N ARG A 431 -3.34 23.26 0.19
CA ARG A 431 -4.54 22.43 0.02
C ARG A 431 -4.32 20.96 0.41
N LEU A 432 -3.10 20.58 0.77
CA LEU A 432 -2.83 19.25 1.29
C LEU A 432 -3.59 19.06 2.60
N THR A 433 -4.30 17.95 2.72
CA THR A 433 -5.03 17.59 3.96
C THR A 433 -4.18 16.65 4.80
N GLN A 434 -3.68 15.60 4.16
CA GLN A 434 -2.81 14.60 4.77
C GLN A 434 -1.75 14.16 3.78
N PHE A 435 -0.53 13.98 4.25
CA PHE A 435 0.55 13.41 3.45
C PHE A 435 1.49 12.53 4.27
N PHE A 436 2.17 11.64 3.58
CA PHE A 436 3.04 10.63 4.16
C PHE A 436 4.42 10.68 3.51
N LEU A 437 5.45 10.71 4.35
CA LEU A 437 6.84 10.57 3.92
C LEU A 437 7.38 9.27 4.51
N SER A 438 8.08 8.48 3.72
CA SER A 438 8.69 7.23 4.17
C SER A 438 10.11 7.14 3.64
N TYR A 439 11.06 6.93 4.55
CA TYR A 439 12.45 6.66 4.18
C TYR A 439 12.67 5.16 4.12
N ILE A 440 13.12 4.67 2.97
CA ILE A 440 13.45 3.26 2.74
C ILE A 440 14.97 3.03 2.74
N PRO A 441 15.43 1.80 3.05
CA PRO A 441 16.85 1.50 3.07
C PRO A 441 17.50 1.63 1.68
N PRO A 442 18.82 1.85 1.61
CA PRO A 442 19.55 1.80 0.35
C PRO A 442 19.72 0.37 -0.17
N HIS A 443 19.89 0.24 -1.50
CA HIS A 443 20.11 -1.04 -2.21
C HIS A 443 18.93 -2.02 -2.16
N THR A 444 17.71 -1.49 -2.08
CA THR A 444 16.52 -2.32 -1.96
C THR A 444 16.01 -2.76 -3.32
N PRO A 445 15.62 -4.05 -3.47
CA PRO A 445 14.92 -4.48 -4.67
C PRO A 445 13.65 -3.64 -4.83
N ALA A 446 13.30 -3.38 -6.08
CA ALA A 446 12.21 -2.48 -6.39
C ALA A 446 10.83 -3.03 -6.00
N LEU A 447 10.72 -4.37 -5.96
CA LEU A 447 9.60 -5.12 -5.41
C LEU A 447 10.15 -6.36 -4.67
N PRO A 448 9.58 -6.75 -3.51
CA PRO A 448 8.63 -5.99 -2.69
C PRO A 448 9.26 -4.72 -2.12
N ILE A 449 8.48 -3.65 -1.99
CA ILE A 449 8.91 -2.38 -1.41
C ILE A 449 9.36 -2.66 0.03
N PRO A 450 10.60 -2.34 0.38
CA PRO A 450 11.20 -2.67 1.68
C PRO A 450 10.45 -2.00 2.82
N ARG A 451 10.57 -2.58 4.03
CA ARG A 451 10.05 -1.94 5.23
C ARG A 451 10.73 -0.57 5.42
N PRO A 452 9.96 0.51 5.64
CA PRO A 452 10.54 1.82 5.84
C PRO A 452 11.36 1.86 7.14
N LEU A 453 12.48 2.58 7.10
CA LEU A 453 13.31 2.87 8.27
C LEU A 453 12.69 3.96 9.13
N GLU A 454 12.09 4.95 8.49
CA GLU A 454 11.38 6.06 9.12
C GLU A 454 10.10 6.34 8.35
N THR A 455 9.03 6.72 9.05
CA THR A 455 7.74 7.07 8.45
C THR A 455 7.16 8.28 9.17
N GLY A 456 6.75 9.29 8.42
CA GLY A 456 6.05 10.46 8.94
C GLY A 456 4.65 10.53 8.36
N SER A 457 3.65 10.64 9.22
CA SER A 457 2.30 11.05 8.86
C SER A 457 2.13 12.51 9.26
N PHE A 458 1.67 13.33 8.32
CA PHE A 458 1.54 14.76 8.48
C PHE A 458 0.13 15.19 8.13
N GLU A 459 -0.50 15.94 9.03
CA GLU A 459 -1.84 16.51 8.84
C GLU A 459 -1.75 18.03 8.93
N LEU A 460 -2.25 18.72 7.90
CA LEU A 460 -2.16 20.16 7.78
C LEU A 460 -3.41 20.83 8.33
N ILE A 461 -3.21 21.81 9.20
CA ILE A 461 -4.28 22.65 9.76
C ILE A 461 -4.12 24.05 9.19
N CYS A 462 -5.13 24.48 8.46
CA CYS A 462 -5.21 25.81 7.87
C CYS A 462 -6.18 26.70 8.65
N ASP A 463 -6.01 28.02 8.50
CA ASP A 463 -6.97 29.01 8.99
C ASP A 463 -8.24 29.08 8.12
N ILE A 464 -9.15 29.99 8.47
CA ILE A 464 -10.38 30.28 7.72
C ILE A 464 -10.13 30.78 6.29
N HIS A 465 -8.91 31.23 5.99
CA HIS A 465 -8.49 31.74 4.68
C HIS A 465 -7.68 30.70 3.88
N GLY A 466 -7.49 29.48 4.41
CA GLY A 466 -6.74 28.41 3.78
C GLY A 466 -5.22 28.52 3.90
N ILE A 467 -4.72 29.35 4.82
CA ILE A 467 -3.29 29.54 5.09
C ILE A 467 -2.83 28.49 6.12
N PRO A 468 -1.74 27.76 5.86
CA PRO A 468 -1.15 26.81 6.80
C PRO A 468 -0.78 27.46 8.14
N ILE A 469 -1.41 27.02 9.23
CA ILE A 469 -1.05 27.45 10.60
C ILE A 469 -0.14 26.41 11.25
N ASN A 470 -0.61 25.16 11.27
CA ASN A 470 -0.04 24.12 12.11
C ASN A 470 0.08 22.82 11.32
N LEU A 471 1.18 22.11 11.51
CA LEU A 471 1.38 20.77 10.99
C LEU A 471 1.39 19.80 12.17
N PHE A 472 0.40 18.90 12.22
CA PHE A 472 0.45 17.79 13.15
C PHE A 472 1.39 16.72 12.60
N VAL A 473 2.42 16.41 13.37
CA VAL A 473 3.48 15.50 12.97
C VAL A 473 3.37 14.23 13.81
N SER A 474 3.32 13.08 13.14
CA SER A 474 3.48 11.76 13.75
C SER A 474 4.62 11.02 13.06
N GLU A 475 5.78 10.98 13.70
CA GLU A 475 6.94 10.23 13.21
C GLU A 475 7.03 8.87 13.88
N TRP A 476 7.42 7.87 13.10
CA TRP A 476 7.82 6.55 13.54
C TRP A 476 9.19 6.20 12.98
N ARG A 477 10.03 5.54 13.78
CA ARG A 477 11.38 5.09 13.39
C ARG A 477 11.66 3.69 13.91
N VAL A 478 12.30 2.86 13.08
CA VAL A 478 12.76 1.53 13.50
C VAL A 478 13.82 1.65 14.59
N THR A 479 14.76 2.60 14.45
CA THR A 479 15.81 2.87 15.45
C THR A 479 15.97 4.36 15.70
N LEU A 480 16.23 4.76 16.95
CA LEU A 480 16.63 6.13 17.29
C LEU A 480 18.08 6.45 16.91
N ALA A 481 18.85 5.46 16.44
CA ALA A 481 20.29 5.54 16.30
C ALA A 481 20.78 6.25 15.02
N GLY A 482 19.89 6.69 14.13
CA GLY A 482 20.27 7.04 12.75
C GLY A 482 20.03 8.46 12.25
N GLY A 483 19.22 9.30 12.90
CA GLY A 483 18.72 10.52 12.24
C GLY A 483 18.90 11.79 13.06
N GLY A 484 20.04 12.45 12.89
CA GLY A 484 20.25 13.86 13.26
C GLY A 484 21.36 14.10 14.28
N GLY A 485 22.56 14.43 13.80
CA GLY A 485 23.52 15.36 14.42
C GLY A 485 23.96 15.19 15.89
N GLY A 486 23.57 14.13 16.59
CA GLY A 486 24.02 13.85 17.96
C GLY A 486 25.23 12.93 17.92
N GLY A 487 26.42 13.46 18.17
CA GLY A 487 27.65 12.66 18.27
C GLY A 487 27.56 11.55 19.31
N MET A 488 28.58 10.67 19.36
CA MET A 488 28.65 9.51 20.28
C MET A 488 28.35 9.85 21.75
N ILE A 489 28.60 11.08 22.17
CA ILE A 489 28.32 11.59 23.53
C ILE A 489 26.80 11.67 23.80
N TRP A 490 26.00 12.07 22.81
CA TRP A 490 24.53 12.11 22.91
C TRP A 490 23.93 10.69 22.96
N ARG A 491 24.54 9.74 22.24
CA ARG A 491 24.18 8.31 22.29
C ARG A 491 24.42 7.70 23.67
N GLY A 492 25.49 8.11 24.36
CA GLY A 492 25.78 7.73 25.73
C GLY A 492 24.77 8.30 26.73
N MET A 493 24.49 9.60 26.66
CA MET A 493 23.58 10.28 27.60
C MET A 493 22.13 9.80 27.49
N VAL A 494 21.60 9.59 26.28
CA VAL A 494 20.22 9.08 26.12
C VAL A 494 20.09 7.65 26.62
N SER A 495 21.10 6.80 26.38
CA SER A 495 21.13 5.42 26.88
C SER A 495 21.24 5.38 28.41
N LEU A 496 22.08 6.22 29.00
CA LEU A 496 22.25 6.32 30.47
C LEU A 496 20.99 6.86 31.15
N ALA A 497 20.34 7.88 30.56
CA ALA A 497 19.12 8.46 31.09
C ALA A 497 17.91 7.51 30.99
N MET A 498 17.84 6.68 29.95
CA MET A 498 16.84 5.61 29.81
C MET A 498 17.03 4.50 30.85
N ILE A 499 18.28 4.12 31.15
CA ILE A 499 18.59 3.15 32.22
C ILE A 499 18.24 3.71 33.60
N LEU A 500 18.35 5.04 33.79
CA LEU A 500 18.09 5.73 35.05
C LEU A 500 16.64 6.24 35.21
N GLY A 501 15.74 5.96 34.26
CA GLY A 501 14.33 6.40 34.33
C GLY A 501 14.12 7.91 34.25
N ILE A 502 15.15 8.69 33.89
CA ILE A 502 15.07 10.14 33.74
C ILE A 502 14.60 10.40 32.31
N GLY A 503 13.32 10.71 32.14
CA GLY A 503 12.74 11.03 30.84
C GLY A 503 13.42 12.25 30.21
N VAL A 504 14.36 12.03 29.30
CA VAL A 504 14.89 13.10 28.45
C VAL A 504 13.74 13.55 27.57
N GLY A 505 13.31 14.81 27.72
CA GLY A 505 12.10 15.45 27.14
C GLY A 505 12.01 15.52 25.61
N THR A 506 12.41 14.46 24.92
CA THR A 506 12.40 14.32 23.47
C THR A 506 11.03 13.87 22.94
N GLY A 507 10.10 13.46 23.81
CA GLY A 507 8.72 13.09 23.44
C GLY A 507 8.60 11.78 22.66
N TRP A 508 9.68 11.01 22.49
CA TRP A 508 9.66 9.69 21.88
C TRP A 508 9.09 8.64 22.84
N ARG A 509 8.18 7.80 22.34
CA ARG A 509 7.61 6.65 23.05
C ARG A 509 8.03 5.36 22.37
N ALA A 510 8.57 4.43 23.14
CA ALA A 510 8.88 3.09 22.68
C ALA A 510 7.59 2.29 22.44
N GLY A 511 7.56 1.55 21.34
CA GLY A 511 6.52 0.57 21.02
C GLY A 511 7.15 -0.74 20.56
N PRO A 512 6.35 -1.81 20.40
CA PRO A 512 6.85 -3.15 20.09
C PRO A 512 7.56 -3.25 18.73
N THR A 513 7.33 -2.32 17.81
CA THR A 513 7.91 -2.32 16.46
C THR A 513 8.88 -1.17 16.20
N GLY A 514 9.06 -0.23 17.14
CA GLY A 514 9.91 0.94 16.95
C GLY A 514 9.57 2.10 17.89
N TRP A 515 10.01 3.30 17.52
CA TRP A 515 9.85 4.52 18.32
C TRP A 515 8.87 5.46 17.63
N THR A 516 7.91 6.02 18.38
CA THR A 516 6.93 6.98 17.87
C THR A 516 7.07 8.32 18.56
N ARG A 517 6.85 9.42 17.85
CA ARG A 517 6.80 10.76 18.42
C ARG A 517 5.69 11.56 17.73
N ARG A 518 4.91 12.29 18.52
CA ARG A 518 3.83 13.16 18.03
C ARG A 518 3.97 14.56 18.58
N TRP A 519 3.87 15.57 17.73
CA TRP A 519 3.93 16.98 18.12
C TRP A 519 3.25 17.87 17.07
N LYS A 520 3.11 19.15 17.38
CA LYS A 520 2.62 20.19 16.45
C LYS A 520 3.79 21.07 16.05
N CYS A 521 3.93 21.34 14.76
CA CYS A 521 4.91 22.25 14.19
C CYS A 521 4.18 23.51 13.70
N GLU A 522 4.54 24.68 14.22
CA GLU A 522 3.96 25.96 13.79
C GLU A 522 4.58 26.36 12.45
N LEU A 523 3.74 26.66 11.47
CA LEU A 523 4.14 26.99 10.10
C LEU A 523 4.13 28.49 9.81
N ARG A 524 3.61 29.30 10.74
CA ARG A 524 3.54 30.76 10.58
C ARG A 524 4.94 31.38 10.58
N PRO A 525 5.17 32.44 9.78
CA PRO A 525 6.43 33.16 9.80
C PRO A 525 6.71 33.76 11.18
N SER A 526 7.98 33.78 11.58
CA SER A 526 8.44 34.39 12.82
C SER A 526 8.02 35.86 12.89
N GLY A 527 7.19 36.23 13.87
CA GLY A 527 6.68 37.59 14.07
C GLY A 527 5.19 37.80 13.74
N HIS A 528 4.45 36.76 13.36
CA HIS A 528 2.99 36.85 13.18
C HIS A 528 2.30 37.23 14.52
N PRO A 529 1.30 38.13 14.54
CA PRO A 529 0.71 38.68 15.78
C PRO A 529 0.11 37.62 16.71
N ASP A 530 -0.39 36.52 16.15
CA ASP A 530 -0.98 35.40 16.89
C ASP A 530 0.01 34.32 17.32
N VAL A 531 1.30 34.45 16.99
CA VAL A 531 2.34 33.55 17.52
C VAL A 531 2.70 34.05 18.92
N PRO A 532 2.58 33.23 19.97
CA PRO A 532 2.98 33.65 21.30
C PRO A 532 4.44 34.08 21.25
N ARG A 533 4.72 35.34 21.60
CA ARG A 533 6.08 35.87 21.71
C ARG A 533 6.82 34.97 22.68
N SER A 534 7.69 34.11 22.15
CA SER A 534 8.55 33.26 22.96
C SER A 534 9.46 34.19 23.77
N GLY A 535 9.40 34.06 25.10
CA GLY A 535 10.31 34.80 25.99
C GLY A 535 11.77 34.46 25.68
N LEU A 536 12.69 35.32 26.11
CA LEU A 536 14.15 35.15 26.01
C LEU A 536 14.63 33.73 26.40
N ASP A 537 13.93 33.08 27.32
CA ASP A 537 14.21 31.72 27.80
C ASP A 537 14.09 30.64 26.71
N GLN A 538 13.15 30.80 25.77
CA GLN A 538 12.99 29.87 24.65
C GLN A 538 14.06 30.08 23.57
N LEU A 539 14.54 31.31 23.39
CA LEU A 539 15.58 31.66 22.42
C LEU A 539 16.91 30.95 22.73
N ILE A 540 17.21 30.75 24.01
CA ILE A 540 18.42 30.03 24.47
C ILE A 540 18.29 28.52 24.20
N VAL A 541 17.07 27.97 24.24
CA VAL A 541 16.80 26.54 24.01
C VAL A 541 16.66 26.21 22.52
N GLU A 542 16.31 27.19 21.69
CA GLU A 542 16.05 27.01 20.26
C GLU A 542 17.31 26.68 19.44
N ARG A 543 17.28 25.60 18.64
CA ARG A 543 18.36 25.25 17.70
C ARG A 543 18.18 26.01 16.38
N SER A 544 18.27 27.34 16.44
CA SER A 544 18.34 28.23 15.29
C SER A 544 19.68 28.97 15.31
N PRO A 545 20.15 29.53 14.17
CA PRO A 545 21.39 30.34 14.16
C PRO A 545 21.33 31.52 15.15
N ALA A 546 20.15 32.12 15.35
CA ALA A 546 19.94 33.15 16.37
C ALA A 546 20.07 32.60 17.81
N GLY A 547 19.64 31.35 18.05
CA GLY A 547 19.82 30.68 19.33
C GLY A 547 21.28 30.28 19.61
N GLU A 548 22.07 29.99 18.57
CA GLU A 548 23.52 29.78 18.72
C GLU A 548 24.25 31.06 19.13
N GLU A 549 23.93 32.20 18.50
CA GLU A 549 24.47 33.51 18.90
C GLU A 549 24.05 33.91 20.32
N ALA A 550 22.79 33.66 20.69
CA ALA A 550 22.29 33.93 22.04
C ALA A 550 23.00 33.08 23.12
N ARG A 551 23.28 31.81 22.84
CA ARG A 551 24.08 30.95 23.74
C ARG A 551 25.53 31.41 23.82
N LEU A 552 26.11 31.85 22.71
CA LEU A 552 27.47 32.39 22.68
C LEU A 552 27.55 33.65 23.55
N LEU A 553 26.57 34.55 23.44
CA LEU A 553 26.47 35.76 24.27
C LEU A 553 26.27 35.41 25.75
N LEU A 554 25.42 34.44 26.07
CA LEU A 554 25.24 33.95 27.44
C LEU A 554 26.54 33.38 28.01
N LEU A 555 27.28 32.59 27.22
CA LEU A 555 28.56 32.03 27.62
C LEU A 555 29.61 33.11 27.86
N CYS A 556 29.67 34.12 26.98
CA CYS A 556 30.53 35.29 27.15
C CYS A 556 30.18 36.07 28.43
N MET A 557 28.89 36.26 28.73
CA MET A 557 28.45 36.91 29.97
C MET A 557 28.82 36.10 31.22
N CYS A 558 28.67 34.78 31.18
CA CYS A 558 29.12 33.91 32.27
C CYS A 558 30.64 33.99 32.49
N LEU A 559 31.43 34.02 31.41
CA LEU A 559 32.87 34.19 31.50
C LEU A 559 33.28 35.55 32.06
N LEU A 560 32.56 36.63 31.71
CA LEU A 560 32.77 37.96 32.28
C LEU A 560 32.45 38.00 33.78
N ILE A 561 31.35 37.36 34.20
CA ILE A 561 30.97 37.26 35.62
C ILE A 561 32.02 36.46 36.40
N LEU A 562 32.51 35.34 35.84
CA LEU A 562 33.58 34.54 36.45
C LEU A 562 34.91 35.31 36.54
N ALA A 563 35.26 36.08 35.51
CA ALA A 563 36.44 36.93 35.52
C ALA A 563 36.33 38.04 36.57
N ALA A 564 35.18 38.72 36.64
CA ALA A 564 34.91 39.73 37.65
C ALA A 564 34.95 39.14 39.07
N TRP A 565 34.36 37.96 39.27
CA TRP A 565 34.43 37.24 40.54
C TRP A 565 35.86 36.89 40.93
N GLY A 566 36.68 36.43 39.98
CA GLY A 566 38.09 36.13 40.20
C GLY A 566 38.92 37.36 40.57
N VAL A 567 38.58 38.54 40.03
CA VAL A 567 39.23 39.82 40.39
C VAL A 567 38.80 40.28 41.78
N VAL A 568 37.51 40.21 42.11
CA VAL A 568 36.98 40.57 43.43
C VAL A 568 37.53 39.65 44.52
N TRP A 569 37.63 38.35 44.25
CA TRP A 569 38.22 37.38 45.18
C TRP A 569 39.72 37.55 45.39
N ARG A 570 40.45 38.15 44.44
CA ARG A 570 41.87 38.50 44.62
C ARG A 570 42.08 39.85 45.29
N ALA A 571 41.06 40.70 45.32
CA ALA A 571 41.10 42.03 45.94
C ALA A 571 40.57 42.02 47.39
N SER A 572 40.02 40.89 47.84
CA SER A 572 39.70 40.57 49.25
C SER A 572 40.75 39.63 49.81
#